data_AF-A0A372NQD1-F1
#
_entry.id   AF-A0A372NQD1-F1
#
_cell.length_a   1.000
_cell.length_b   1.000
_cell.length_c   1.000
_cell.angle_alpha   90.00
_cell.angle_beta   90.00
_cell.angle_gamma   90.00
#
_symmetry.space_group_name_H-M   'P 1'
#
loop_
_entity.id
_entity.type
_entity.pdbx_description
1 polymer ?
#
loop_
_entity_poly.entity_id
_entity_poly.type
_entity_poly.pdbx_seq_one_letter_code
_entity_poly.pdbx_strand_id
1 'polypeptide(L)'
;MKTEDINALQACIKLEDDQIYCPDLSSEISSQGYRLGQEQELALLFLDVRDYTSLMEKNNGYDVLFVIRHFLSECAKIVRACGGQIVEVAGDSIYAAFGTGTTPAAAVQAAYDAARAILSLLGSFNEKRVTGNCSTVLEAGIGIHKGKVVVGMSDLTGKEQMTVMGLAANIAARIQAETKTLNNNLLVSAEAGQLIFGKDNRYSSAALKLRGISQPVGVYLLGKPYRTDAKAIPAVQQDLSFYMAIAG
;
A
#
# COMPACT_ATOMS: atom_id res chain seq x y z
N MET A 1 -36.00 9.81 -33.42
CA MET A 1 -36.06 9.48 -31.98
C MET A 1 -35.54 10.70 -31.25
N LYS A 2 -36.37 11.29 -30.38
CA LYS A 2 -36.26 12.68 -29.94
C LYS A 2 -35.10 12.91 -28.97
N THR A 3 -34.52 14.10 -29.09
CA THR A 3 -33.50 14.69 -28.22
C THR A 3 -34.17 15.39 -27.03
N GLU A 4 -34.88 14.64 -26.19
CA GLU A 4 -35.54 15.14 -24.99
C GLU A 4 -35.41 14.05 -23.93
N ASP A 5 -34.37 14.13 -23.08
CA ASP A 5 -34.27 13.57 -21.71
C ASP A 5 -32.81 13.65 -21.16
N ILE A 6 -32.16 14.82 -21.26
CA ILE A 6 -30.88 15.12 -20.54
C ILE A 6 -31.12 16.26 -19.52
N ASN A 7 -32.36 16.43 -19.06
CA ASN A 7 -32.72 17.51 -18.14
C ASN A 7 -33.02 16.96 -16.74
N ALA A 8 -31.98 16.95 -15.91
CA ALA A 8 -31.94 17.54 -14.57
C ALA A 8 -30.82 16.85 -13.77
N LEU A 9 -29.56 17.13 -14.09
CA LEU A 9 -28.49 16.82 -13.14
C LEU A 9 -28.68 17.74 -11.92
N GLN A 10 -29.21 17.22 -10.81
CA GLN A 10 -29.17 17.88 -9.52
C GLN A 10 -27.72 18.11 -9.08
N ALA A 11 -27.35 19.38 -8.93
CA ALA A 11 -26.03 19.77 -8.47
C ALA A 11 -25.62 19.06 -7.18
N CYS A 12 -24.36 18.62 -7.10
CA CYS A 12 -23.79 18.13 -5.86
C CYS A 12 -23.84 19.22 -4.78
N ILE A 13 -24.28 18.86 -3.58
CA ILE A 13 -24.45 19.76 -2.45
C ILE A 13 -23.37 19.45 -1.42
N LYS A 14 -22.66 20.48 -0.96
CA LYS A 14 -21.75 20.35 0.18
C LYS A 14 -22.55 20.52 1.47
N LEU A 15 -22.53 19.50 2.33
CA LEU A 15 -23.18 19.46 3.63
C LEU A 15 -22.35 20.23 4.67
N GLU A 16 -22.96 20.50 5.83
CA GLU A 16 -22.33 21.26 6.94
C GLU A 16 -21.10 20.55 7.54
N ASP A 17 -20.97 19.24 7.35
CA ASP A 17 -19.85 18.41 7.82
C ASP A 17 -18.77 18.17 6.75
N ASP A 18 -18.71 19.06 5.76
CA ASP A 18 -17.83 19.00 4.57
C ASP A 18 -18.06 17.80 3.64
N GLN A 19 -19.03 16.91 3.92
CA GLN A 19 -19.42 15.85 2.98
C GLN A 19 -20.05 16.44 1.73
N ILE A 20 -19.82 15.81 0.59
CA ILE A 20 -20.49 16.18 -0.66
C ILE A 20 -21.53 15.10 -0.99
N TYR A 21 -22.78 15.51 -1.15
CA TYR A 21 -23.87 14.66 -1.60
C TYR A 21 -24.16 14.95 -3.07
N CYS A 22 -24.01 13.96 -3.94
CA CYS A 22 -24.33 14.06 -5.37
C CYS A 22 -25.57 13.22 -5.69
N PRO A 23 -26.76 13.84 -5.84
CA PRO A 23 -28.00 13.11 -6.05
C PRO A 23 -28.02 12.32 -7.36
N ASP A 24 -27.38 12.80 -8.43
CA ASP A 24 -27.43 12.07 -9.71
C ASP A 24 -26.35 11.00 -9.84
N LEU A 25 -25.29 11.05 -9.03
CA LEU A 25 -24.36 9.92 -8.89
C LEU A 25 -24.96 8.78 -8.05
N SER A 26 -26.16 8.98 -7.47
CA SER A 26 -26.89 7.93 -6.75
C SER A 26 -27.65 6.95 -7.67
N SER A 27 -27.53 7.06 -8.99
CA SER A 27 -28.33 6.24 -9.91
C SER A 27 -27.93 4.75 -9.88
N GLU A 28 -28.87 3.94 -9.37
CA GLU A 28 -29.13 2.50 -9.55
C GLU A 28 -28.44 1.44 -8.66
N ILE A 29 -27.41 1.72 -7.86
CA ILE A 29 -26.69 0.62 -7.14
C ILE A 29 -26.68 0.76 -5.60
N SER A 30 -26.99 1.92 -5.02
CA SER A 30 -27.06 2.09 -3.55
C SER A 30 -28.20 3.00 -3.13
N SER A 31 -29.04 2.50 -2.20
CA SER A 31 -30.08 3.28 -1.51
C SER A 31 -29.53 4.32 -0.52
N GLN A 32 -28.21 4.39 -0.37
CA GLN A 32 -27.49 5.43 0.33
C GLN A 32 -26.61 6.14 -0.71
N GLY A 33 -27.07 7.28 -1.23
CA GLY A 33 -26.41 8.00 -2.32
C GLY A 33 -24.90 8.24 -2.10
N TYR A 34 -24.19 8.54 -3.18
CA TYR A 34 -22.75 8.84 -3.19
C TYR A 34 -22.35 9.80 -2.04
N ARG A 35 -21.73 9.28 -0.98
CA ARG A 35 -21.14 10.09 0.10
C ARG A 35 -19.70 10.39 -0.31
N LEU A 36 -19.52 11.48 -1.06
CA LEU A 36 -18.18 11.99 -1.34
C LEU A 36 -17.56 12.49 -0.04
N GLY A 37 -16.32 12.06 0.15
CA GLY A 37 -15.76 11.66 1.44
C GLY A 37 -15.65 12.71 2.54
N GLN A 38 -15.39 12.20 3.75
CA GLN A 38 -15.03 13.02 4.92
C GLN A 38 -13.52 13.27 4.93
N GLU A 39 -13.08 14.49 5.26
CA GLU A 39 -11.67 14.73 5.57
C GLU A 39 -11.30 14.02 6.88
N GLN A 40 -10.29 13.16 6.82
CA GLN A 40 -9.77 12.40 7.96
C GLN A 40 -8.25 12.46 7.95
N GLU A 41 -7.63 12.47 9.13
CA GLU A 41 -6.19 12.29 9.26
C GLU A 41 -5.89 10.79 9.43
N LEU A 42 -5.29 10.18 8.41
CA LEU A 42 -4.99 8.75 8.38
C LEU A 42 -3.49 8.48 8.29
N ALA A 43 -3.07 7.28 8.69
CA ALA A 43 -1.77 6.74 8.32
C ALA A 43 -1.91 5.88 7.07
N LEU A 44 -1.02 6.09 6.10
CA LEU A 44 -1.06 5.51 4.77
C LEU A 44 0.19 4.66 4.59
N LEU A 45 0.00 3.42 4.15
CA LEU A 45 1.06 2.46 3.88
C LEU A 45 1.02 2.11 2.40
N PHE A 46 2.14 2.31 1.72
CA PHE A 46 2.38 1.77 0.39
C PHE A 46 3.43 0.69 0.48
N LEU A 47 3.15 -0.45 -0.14
CA LEU A 47 4.08 -1.54 -0.36
C LEU A 47 4.20 -1.77 -1.85
N ASP A 48 5.42 -1.99 -2.31
CA ASP A 48 5.68 -2.43 -3.69
C ASP A 48 6.70 -3.55 -3.68
N VAL A 49 6.45 -4.58 -4.48
CA VAL A 49 7.39 -5.69 -4.67
C VAL A 49 8.43 -5.27 -5.70
N ARG A 50 9.68 -5.67 -5.48
CA ARG A 50 10.80 -5.27 -6.34
C ARG A 50 11.11 -6.32 -7.38
N ASP A 51 11.52 -5.83 -8.54
CA ASP A 51 12.16 -6.58 -9.63
C ASP A 51 11.40 -7.84 -10.06
N TYR A 52 10.07 -7.86 -9.87
CA TYR A 52 9.23 -8.98 -10.32
C TYR A 52 9.23 -9.09 -11.85
N THR A 53 9.45 -7.99 -12.57
CA THR A 53 9.60 -8.02 -14.03
C THR A 53 10.82 -8.85 -14.46
N SER A 54 11.95 -8.71 -13.76
CA SER A 54 13.14 -9.55 -13.98
C SER A 54 12.90 -11.02 -13.60
N LEU A 55 12.01 -11.28 -12.64
CA LEU A 55 11.53 -12.63 -12.33
C LEU A 55 10.69 -13.22 -13.47
N MET A 56 9.78 -12.43 -14.05
CA MET A 56 8.92 -12.83 -15.17
C MET A 56 9.73 -13.16 -16.44
N GLU A 57 10.85 -12.47 -16.69
CA GLU A 57 11.71 -12.76 -17.85
C GLU A 57 12.43 -14.12 -17.76
N LYS A 58 12.72 -14.57 -16.53
CA LYS A 58 13.54 -15.78 -16.28
C LYS A 58 12.72 -17.02 -15.92
N ASN A 59 11.41 -16.85 -15.72
CA ASN A 59 10.52 -17.91 -15.24
C ASN A 59 9.22 -17.91 -16.05
N ASN A 60 8.42 -18.97 -15.90
CA ASN A 60 7.06 -18.96 -16.43
C ASN A 60 6.26 -17.84 -15.74
N GLY A 61 5.67 -16.95 -16.53
CA GLY A 61 4.91 -15.80 -16.02
C GLY A 61 3.72 -16.19 -15.14
N TYR A 62 3.11 -17.35 -15.36
CA TYR A 62 2.02 -17.86 -14.50
C TYR A 62 2.50 -18.15 -13.08
N ASP A 63 3.68 -18.74 -12.94
CA ASP A 63 4.23 -19.13 -11.65
C ASP A 63 4.63 -17.91 -10.83
N VAL A 64 5.26 -16.93 -11.47
CA VAL A 64 5.61 -15.66 -10.82
C VAL A 64 4.35 -14.92 -10.40
N LEU A 65 3.33 -14.85 -11.27
CA LEU A 65 2.06 -14.23 -10.92
C LEU A 65 1.42 -14.89 -9.69
N PHE A 66 1.37 -16.24 -9.65
CA PHE A 66 0.81 -16.97 -8.51
C PHE A 66 1.56 -16.65 -7.21
N VAL A 67 2.88 -16.66 -7.25
CA VAL A 67 3.75 -16.35 -6.11
C VAL A 67 3.50 -14.94 -5.58
N ILE A 68 3.49 -13.94 -6.47
CA ILE A 68 3.25 -12.55 -6.09
C ILE A 68 1.85 -12.40 -5.49
N ARG A 69 0.83 -12.99 -6.14
CA ARG A 69 -0.55 -12.93 -5.65
C ARG A 69 -0.71 -13.58 -4.28
N HIS A 70 -0.06 -14.72 -4.05
CA HIS A 70 -0.07 -15.36 -2.74
C HIS A 70 0.62 -14.49 -1.68
N PHE A 71 1.82 -13.96 -1.97
CA PHE A 71 2.51 -13.05 -1.05
C PHE A 71 1.68 -11.81 -0.70
N LEU A 72 1.08 -11.14 -1.69
CA LEU A 72 0.23 -9.97 -1.47
C LEU A 72 -1.04 -10.32 -0.69
N SER A 73 -1.62 -11.52 -0.90
CA SER A 73 -2.75 -12.01 -0.12
C SER A 73 -2.42 -12.11 1.37
N GLU A 74 -1.25 -12.69 1.70
CA GLU A 74 -0.77 -12.77 3.09
C GLU A 74 -0.46 -11.38 3.67
N CYS A 75 0.14 -10.48 2.88
CA CYS A 75 0.34 -9.09 3.29
C CYS A 75 -0.99 -8.39 3.61
N ALA A 76 -2.00 -8.58 2.77
CA ALA A 76 -3.32 -8.01 2.99
C ALA A 76 -4.02 -8.57 4.24
N LYS A 77 -3.76 -9.84 4.63
CA LYS A 77 -4.23 -10.39 5.91
C LYS A 77 -3.55 -9.69 7.09
N ILE A 78 -2.24 -9.46 7.01
CA ILE A 78 -1.49 -8.74 8.06
C ILE A 78 -2.00 -7.31 8.23
N VAL A 79 -2.20 -6.57 7.14
CA VAL A 79 -2.75 -5.21 7.18
C VAL A 79 -4.09 -5.19 7.93
N ARG A 80 -5.00 -6.10 7.59
CA ARG A 80 -6.31 -6.21 8.26
C ARG A 80 -6.19 -6.60 9.73
N ALA A 81 -5.29 -7.53 10.06
CA ALA A 81 -5.05 -7.95 11.44
C ALA A 81 -4.50 -6.80 12.31
N CYS A 82 -3.75 -5.87 11.73
CA CYS A 82 -3.29 -4.65 12.38
C CYS A 82 -4.35 -3.52 12.38
N GLY A 83 -5.58 -3.76 11.94
CA GLY A 83 -6.65 -2.76 11.91
C GLY A 83 -6.59 -1.80 10.72
N GLY A 84 -5.81 -2.12 9.69
CA GLY A 84 -5.79 -1.38 8.44
C GLY A 84 -6.85 -1.85 7.45
N GLN A 85 -7.17 -0.96 6.51
CA GLN A 85 -8.07 -1.23 5.39
C GLN A 85 -7.27 -1.18 4.08
N ILE A 86 -7.50 -2.15 3.20
CA ILE A 86 -6.90 -2.15 1.86
C ILE A 86 -7.70 -1.18 1.00
N VAL A 87 -7.03 -0.12 0.54
CA VAL A 87 -7.62 0.85 -0.39
C VAL A 87 -7.55 0.28 -1.80
N GLU A 88 -6.36 -0.20 -2.19
CA GLU A 88 -6.13 -0.71 -3.53
C GLU A 88 -5.03 -1.79 -3.54
N VAL A 89 -5.17 -2.76 -4.44
CA VAL A 89 -4.10 -3.68 -4.84
C VAL A 89 -3.90 -3.52 -6.34
N ALA A 90 -2.83 -2.84 -6.75
CA ALA A 90 -2.54 -2.53 -8.14
C ALA A 90 -1.27 -3.25 -8.59
N GLY A 91 -1.43 -4.22 -9.50
CA GLY A 91 -0.31 -5.06 -9.93
C GLY A 91 0.30 -5.82 -8.75
N ASP A 92 1.53 -5.47 -8.42
CA ASP A 92 2.38 -6.01 -7.36
C ASP A 92 2.49 -5.12 -6.11
N SER A 93 1.69 -4.06 -6.06
CA SER A 93 1.64 -3.10 -4.95
C SER A 93 0.41 -3.25 -4.06
N ILE A 94 0.53 -2.80 -2.81
CA ILE A 94 -0.59 -2.64 -1.86
C ILE A 94 -0.60 -1.19 -1.39
N TYR A 95 -1.77 -0.57 -1.45
CA TYR A 95 -2.09 0.68 -0.78
C TYR A 95 -3.09 0.40 0.35
N ALA A 96 -2.71 0.74 1.57
CA ALA A 96 -3.53 0.59 2.76
C ALA A 96 -3.64 1.89 3.56
N ALA A 97 -4.76 2.03 4.26
CA ALA A 97 -5.04 3.14 5.16
C ALA A 97 -5.37 2.63 6.56
N PHE A 98 -4.93 3.37 7.57
CA PHE A 98 -5.10 3.07 8.99
C PHE A 98 -5.62 4.32 9.69
N GLY A 99 -6.47 4.15 10.70
CA GLY A 99 -6.91 5.26 11.53
C GLY A 99 -8.39 5.64 11.44
N THR A 100 -9.21 4.87 10.73
CA THR A 100 -10.67 5.10 10.69
C THR A 100 -11.25 4.92 12.10
N GLY A 101 -11.49 6.03 12.81
CA GLY A 101 -12.01 6.03 14.17
C GLY A 101 -10.96 5.86 15.28
N THR A 102 -9.66 6.07 15.01
CA THR A 102 -8.61 6.04 16.03
C THR A 102 -7.76 7.31 16.02
N THR A 103 -6.86 7.46 17.00
CA THR A 103 -5.95 8.61 17.03
C THR A 103 -4.85 8.49 15.97
N PRO A 104 -4.29 9.60 15.47
CA PRO A 104 -3.18 9.56 14.51
C PRO A 104 -1.97 8.74 15.01
N ALA A 105 -1.67 8.78 16.30
CA ALA A 105 -0.57 8.01 16.88
C ALA A 105 -0.86 6.49 16.84
N ALA A 106 -2.07 6.07 17.20
CA ALA A 106 -2.48 4.68 17.10
C ALA A 106 -2.52 4.18 15.64
N ALA A 107 -2.96 5.03 14.71
CA ALA A 107 -2.96 4.74 13.28
C ALA A 107 -1.54 4.51 12.74
N VAL A 108 -0.60 5.40 13.07
CA VAL A 108 0.80 5.25 12.66
C VAL A 108 1.45 4.01 13.29
N GLN A 109 1.19 3.75 14.58
CA GLN A 109 1.69 2.56 15.26
C GLN A 109 1.19 1.28 14.57
N ALA A 110 -0.11 1.21 14.27
CA ALA A 110 -0.71 0.09 13.54
C ALA A 110 -0.09 -0.14 12.15
N ALA A 111 0.12 0.93 11.38
CA ALA A 111 0.78 0.86 10.08
C ALA A 111 2.24 0.37 10.21
N TYR A 112 2.96 0.85 11.23
CA TYR A 112 4.34 0.44 11.49
C TYR A 112 4.44 -1.03 11.91
N ASP A 113 3.52 -1.51 12.75
CA ASP A 113 3.46 -2.91 13.16
C ASP A 113 3.11 -3.83 11.98
N ALA A 114 2.18 -3.41 11.12
CA ALA A 114 1.87 -4.12 9.87
C ALA A 114 3.11 -4.22 8.98
N ALA A 115 3.84 -3.12 8.78
CA ALA A 115 5.05 -3.12 7.96
C ALA A 115 6.11 -4.08 8.50
N ARG A 116 6.34 -4.09 9.82
CA ARG A 116 7.29 -5.02 10.46
C ARG A 116 6.88 -6.48 10.28
N ALA A 117 5.60 -6.78 10.47
CA ALA A 117 5.07 -8.12 10.28
C ALA A 117 5.19 -8.58 8.81
N ILE A 118 4.92 -7.69 7.85
CA ILE A 118 5.11 -7.97 6.42
C ILE A 118 6.57 -8.25 6.09
N LEU A 119 7.52 -7.45 6.61
CA LEU A 119 8.95 -7.71 6.39
C LEU A 119 9.42 -9.02 7.03
N SER A 120 8.85 -9.42 8.16
CA SER A 120 9.10 -10.73 8.78
C SER A 120 8.54 -11.87 7.93
N LEU A 121 7.33 -11.70 7.39
CA LEU A 121 6.72 -12.62 6.43
C LEU A 121 7.61 -12.75 5.20
N LEU A 122 8.08 -11.65 4.63
CA LEU A 122 8.97 -11.65 3.45
C LEU A 122 10.26 -12.45 3.72
N GLY A 123 10.87 -12.29 4.90
CA GLY A 123 12.03 -13.09 5.31
C GLY A 123 11.71 -14.58 5.33
N SER A 124 10.64 -14.97 6.01
CA SER A 124 10.19 -16.37 6.11
C SER A 124 9.80 -16.95 4.75
N PHE A 125 9.19 -16.13 3.89
CA PHE A 125 8.79 -16.48 2.54
C PHE A 125 10.01 -16.82 1.69
N ASN A 126 11.05 -16.00 1.77
CA ASN A 126 12.31 -16.23 1.07
C ASN A 126 13.07 -17.46 1.58
N GLU A 127 13.09 -17.70 2.89
CA GLU A 127 13.72 -18.90 3.47
C GLU A 127 13.10 -20.18 2.93
N LYS A 128 11.76 -20.27 2.92
CA LYS A 128 11.04 -21.44 2.37
C LYS A 128 11.32 -21.65 0.88
N ARG A 129 11.40 -20.57 0.09
CA ARG A 129 11.71 -20.65 -1.35
C ARG A 129 13.12 -21.16 -1.63
N VAL A 130 14.10 -20.70 -0.86
CA VAL A 130 15.47 -21.19 -0.94
C VAL A 130 15.53 -22.68 -0.64
N THR A 131 14.77 -23.15 0.36
CA THR A 131 14.70 -24.60 0.67
C THR A 131 13.99 -25.43 -0.41
N GLY A 132 13.10 -24.82 -1.20
CA GLY A 132 12.38 -25.44 -2.31
C GLY A 132 13.06 -25.32 -3.66
N ASN A 133 14.39 -25.13 -3.72
CA ASN A 133 15.18 -24.99 -4.94
C ASN A 133 14.84 -23.77 -5.83
N CYS A 134 14.18 -22.73 -5.30
CA CYS A 134 14.02 -21.47 -6.02
C CYS A 134 15.08 -20.47 -5.57
N SER A 135 15.98 -20.14 -6.51
CA SER A 135 17.15 -19.30 -6.28
C SER A 135 16.87 -17.81 -6.11
N THR A 136 15.65 -17.36 -6.41
CA THR A 136 15.35 -15.92 -6.43
C THR A 136 14.69 -15.45 -5.15
N VAL A 137 15.31 -14.44 -4.55
CA VAL A 137 14.85 -13.74 -3.35
C VAL A 137 13.86 -12.65 -3.77
N LEU A 138 12.70 -12.63 -3.14
CA LEU A 138 11.73 -11.55 -3.26
C LEU A 138 12.14 -10.38 -2.37
N GLU A 139 12.04 -9.17 -2.88
CA GLU A 139 12.24 -7.96 -2.09
C GLU A 139 11.01 -7.07 -2.18
N ALA A 140 10.76 -6.26 -1.15
CA ALA A 140 9.67 -5.29 -1.13
C ALA A 140 10.13 -4.00 -0.44
N GLY A 141 9.62 -2.87 -0.88
CA GLY A 141 9.81 -1.57 -0.22
C GLY A 141 8.50 -1.09 0.39
N ILE A 142 8.54 -0.63 1.64
CA ILE A 142 7.38 -0.09 2.34
C ILE A 142 7.62 1.38 2.69
N GLY A 143 6.67 2.24 2.37
CA GLY A 143 6.63 3.63 2.78
C GLY A 143 5.40 3.94 3.63
N ILE A 144 5.60 4.66 4.73
CA ILE A 144 4.52 5.09 5.63
C ILE A 144 4.53 6.61 5.77
N HIS A 145 3.37 7.21 5.66
CA HIS A 145 3.15 8.63 5.96
C HIS A 145 1.82 8.80 6.69
N LYS A 146 1.66 9.93 7.39
CA LYS A 146 0.37 10.33 7.95
C LYS A 146 -0.04 11.66 7.33
N GLY A 147 -1.32 11.89 7.18
CA GLY A 147 -1.81 13.21 6.82
C GLY A 147 -3.29 13.24 6.51
N LYS A 148 -3.78 14.44 6.26
CA LYS A 148 -5.17 14.69 5.88
C LYS A 148 -5.44 14.15 4.49
N VAL A 149 -6.52 13.39 4.39
CA VAL A 149 -7.04 12.79 3.16
C VAL A 149 -8.56 12.87 3.17
N VAL A 150 -9.16 12.85 1.99
CA VAL A 150 -10.60 12.70 1.81
C VAL A 150 -10.88 11.22 1.60
N VAL A 151 -11.76 10.66 2.43
CA VAL A 151 -12.15 9.24 2.42
C VAL A 151 -13.59 9.10 1.99
N GLY A 152 -13.83 8.52 0.82
CA GLY A 152 -15.17 8.21 0.32
C GLY A 152 -15.37 6.71 0.15
N MET A 153 -16.62 6.30 -0.02
CA MET A 153 -16.96 4.96 -0.51
C MET A 153 -17.54 5.11 -1.93
N SER A 154 -17.07 4.26 -2.83
CA SER A 154 -17.44 4.30 -4.24
C SER A 154 -17.73 2.89 -4.73
N ASP A 155 -18.80 2.73 -5.50
CA ASP A 155 -19.25 1.46 -6.08
C ASP A 155 -19.10 1.44 -7.60
N LEU A 156 -18.19 2.25 -8.18
CA LEU A 156 -17.97 2.35 -9.63
C LEU A 156 -17.71 0.99 -10.33
N THR A 157 -17.30 -0.01 -9.56
CA THR A 157 -17.01 -1.37 -10.05
C THR A 157 -18.11 -2.39 -9.71
N GLY A 158 -19.26 -1.94 -9.21
CA GLY A 158 -20.35 -2.79 -8.71
C GLY A 158 -20.10 -3.38 -7.32
N LYS A 159 -19.02 -2.97 -6.65
CA LYS A 159 -18.71 -3.30 -5.25
C LYS A 159 -18.26 -2.04 -4.54
N GLU A 160 -18.78 -1.83 -3.33
CA GLU A 160 -18.37 -0.72 -2.49
C GLU A 160 -16.89 -0.86 -2.11
N GLN A 161 -16.11 0.18 -2.42
CA GLN A 161 -14.67 0.25 -2.17
C GLN A 161 -14.32 1.58 -1.50
N MET A 162 -13.42 1.51 -0.52
CA MET A 162 -12.83 2.68 0.10
C MET A 162 -11.97 3.41 -0.93
N THR A 163 -12.19 4.71 -1.06
CA THR A 163 -11.38 5.59 -1.90
C THR A 163 -10.72 6.62 -1.00
N VAL A 164 -9.40 6.75 -1.11
CA VAL A 164 -8.61 7.69 -0.30
C VAL A 164 -7.82 8.60 -1.22
N MET A 165 -8.13 9.89 -1.17
CA MET A 165 -7.50 10.91 -2.01
C MET A 165 -6.88 12.02 -1.18
N GLY A 166 -5.70 12.49 -1.58
CA GLY A 166 -5.07 13.64 -0.95
C GLY A 166 -3.58 13.70 -1.19
N LEU A 167 -2.98 14.86 -0.89
CA LEU A 167 -1.54 15.06 -1.02
C LEU A 167 -0.74 14.05 -0.18
N ALA A 168 -1.25 13.69 1.01
CA ALA A 168 -0.63 12.71 1.89
C ALA A 168 -0.50 11.33 1.23
N ALA A 169 -1.47 10.89 0.43
CA ALA A 169 -1.38 9.62 -0.29
C ALA A 169 -0.23 9.64 -1.32
N ASN A 170 -0.11 10.76 -2.05
CA ASN A 170 0.98 10.95 -3.00
C ASN A 170 2.35 11.01 -2.32
N ILE A 171 2.44 11.64 -1.14
CA ILE A 171 3.68 11.67 -0.34
C ILE A 171 4.03 10.25 0.11
N ALA A 172 3.08 9.48 0.64
CA ALA A 172 3.30 8.11 1.09
C ALA A 172 3.83 7.21 -0.03
N ALA A 173 3.19 7.25 -1.21
CA ALA A 173 3.62 6.50 -2.39
C ALA A 173 5.05 6.89 -2.83
N ARG A 174 5.38 8.18 -2.80
CA ARG A 174 6.72 8.65 -3.17
C ARG A 174 7.78 8.29 -2.13
N ILE A 175 7.44 8.31 -0.84
CA ILE A 175 8.32 7.80 0.21
C ILE A 175 8.60 6.32 -0.03
N GLN A 176 7.58 5.52 -0.34
CA GLN A 176 7.78 4.11 -0.71
C GLN A 176 8.74 3.98 -1.90
N ALA A 177 8.57 4.77 -2.96
CA ALA A 177 9.45 4.71 -4.13
C ALA A 177 10.93 5.02 -3.79
N GLU A 178 11.18 5.94 -2.85
CA GLU A 178 12.53 6.30 -2.41
C GLU A 178 13.22 5.21 -1.56
N THR A 179 12.51 4.15 -1.17
CA THR A 179 13.14 2.96 -0.55
C THR A 179 14.26 2.42 -1.43
N LYS A 180 14.08 2.45 -2.77
CA LYS A 180 15.09 2.09 -3.78
C LYS A 180 16.35 2.93 -3.65
N THR A 181 16.20 4.24 -3.72
CA THR A 181 17.32 5.19 -3.76
C THR A 181 18.11 5.13 -2.47
N LEU A 182 17.42 5.03 -1.33
CA LEU A 182 18.05 4.98 -0.01
C LEU A 182 18.53 3.59 0.39
N ASN A 183 18.31 2.57 -0.45
CA ASN A 183 18.60 1.17 -0.15
C ASN A 183 18.12 0.78 1.25
N ASN A 184 16.83 1.00 1.53
CA ASN A 184 16.23 0.67 2.81
C ASN A 184 14.76 0.25 2.63
N ASN A 185 14.42 -0.95 3.07
CA ASN A 185 13.12 -1.55 2.77
C ASN A 185 11.92 -1.02 3.60
N LEU A 186 12.16 -0.10 4.56
CA LEU A 186 11.09 0.56 5.30
C LEU A 186 11.43 2.01 5.60
N LEU A 187 10.68 2.92 5.01
CA LEU A 187 10.76 4.35 5.25
C LEU A 187 9.48 4.85 5.92
N VAL A 188 9.63 5.69 6.94
CA VAL A 188 8.51 6.32 7.64
C VAL A 188 8.74 7.82 7.66
N SER A 189 7.77 8.63 7.22
CA SER A 189 7.91 10.09 7.28
C SER A 189 8.22 10.57 8.70
N ALA A 190 9.00 11.64 8.84
CA ALA A 190 9.37 12.21 10.12
C ALA A 190 8.12 12.60 10.95
N GLU A 191 7.11 13.18 10.30
CA GLU A 191 5.84 13.55 10.94
C GLU A 191 5.09 12.35 11.53
N ALA A 192 5.13 11.19 10.86
CA ALA A 192 4.55 9.96 11.39
C ALA A 192 5.44 9.38 12.49
N GLY A 193 6.74 9.23 12.24
CA GLY A 193 7.68 8.62 13.19
C GLY A 193 7.76 9.37 14.51
N GLN A 194 7.62 10.70 14.52
CA GLN A 194 7.59 11.50 15.75
C GLN A 194 6.43 11.12 16.69
N LEU A 195 5.30 10.61 16.18
CA LEU A 195 4.19 10.18 17.02
C LEU A 195 4.47 8.89 17.80
N ILE A 196 5.39 8.04 17.31
CA ILE A 196 5.71 6.75 17.92
C ILE A 196 7.10 6.71 18.57
N PHE A 197 8.05 7.51 18.09
CA PHE A 197 9.42 7.57 18.60
C PHE A 197 9.74 8.87 19.36
N GLY A 198 8.86 9.88 19.31
CA GLY A 198 9.16 11.21 19.84
C GLY A 198 10.34 11.86 19.11
N LYS A 199 11.16 12.62 19.85
CA LYS A 199 12.39 13.28 19.33
C LYS A 199 13.63 12.37 19.45
N ASP A 200 13.45 11.07 19.25
CA ASP A 200 14.55 10.12 19.36
C ASP A 200 15.49 10.19 18.15
N ASN A 201 16.73 10.63 18.39
CA ASN A 201 17.77 10.78 17.37
C ASN A 201 18.54 9.47 17.10
N ARG A 202 18.15 8.34 17.70
CA ARG A 202 18.83 7.04 17.47
C ARG A 202 18.55 6.44 16.10
N TYR A 203 17.50 6.87 15.42
CA TYR A 203 17.13 6.35 14.11
C TYR A 203 17.80 7.16 12.99
N SER A 204 18.42 6.45 12.05
CA SER A 204 18.92 7.06 10.81
C SER A 204 17.79 7.78 10.09
N SER A 205 18.08 8.97 9.58
CA SER A 205 17.12 9.81 8.88
C SER A 205 17.72 10.46 7.63
N ALA A 206 16.85 10.80 6.68
CA ALA A 206 17.20 11.50 5.46
C ALA A 206 16.13 12.54 5.12
N ALA A 207 16.48 13.52 4.29
CA ALA A 207 15.54 14.49 3.74
C ALA A 207 15.35 14.21 2.24
N LEU A 208 14.11 13.99 1.83
CA LEU A 208 13.73 13.66 0.46
C LEU A 208 13.16 14.89 -0.27
N LYS A 209 13.62 15.14 -1.49
CA LYS A 209 12.98 16.10 -2.40
C LYS A 209 12.03 15.34 -3.31
N LEU A 210 10.75 15.34 -2.96
CA LEU A 210 9.73 14.61 -3.69
C LEU A 210 9.16 15.48 -4.83
N ARG A 211 9.04 14.91 -6.04
CA ARG A 211 8.51 15.62 -7.22
C ARG A 211 7.16 16.26 -6.90
N GLY A 212 6.99 17.56 -7.09
CA GLY A 212 5.70 18.23 -6.86
C GLY A 212 5.33 18.42 -5.39
N ILE A 213 6.27 18.21 -4.46
CA ILE A 213 6.19 18.67 -3.07
C ILE A 213 7.21 19.80 -2.91
N SER A 214 6.76 20.95 -2.41
CA SER A 214 7.58 22.17 -2.32
C SER A 214 8.64 22.07 -1.23
N GLN A 215 8.28 21.50 -0.08
CA GLN A 215 9.17 21.34 1.07
C GLN A 215 9.81 19.95 1.09
N PRO A 216 11.10 19.82 1.46
CA PRO A 216 11.72 18.52 1.69
C PRO A 216 10.96 17.73 2.77
N VAL A 217 10.75 16.44 2.52
CA VAL A 217 10.08 15.54 3.46
C VAL A 217 11.14 14.75 4.20
N GLY A 218 11.21 14.91 5.51
CA GLY A 218 12.06 14.08 6.36
C GLY A 218 11.51 12.65 6.45
N VAL A 219 12.40 11.66 6.49
CA VAL A 219 12.07 10.24 6.69
C VAL A 219 13.03 9.58 7.67
N TYR A 220 12.52 8.63 8.43
CA TYR A 220 13.29 7.64 9.18
C TYR A 220 13.54 6.40 8.33
N LEU A 221 14.75 5.87 8.40
CA LEU A 221 15.18 4.64 7.74
C LEU A 221 15.13 3.51 8.78
N LEU A 222 14.02 2.77 8.80
CA LEU A 222 13.73 1.78 9.85
C LEU A 222 13.84 0.33 9.37
N GLY A 223 14.09 0.15 8.07
CA GLY A 223 14.29 -1.14 7.44
C GLY A 223 15.74 -1.57 7.37
N LYS A 224 15.96 -2.62 6.58
CA LYS A 224 17.26 -3.17 6.22
C LYS A 224 17.61 -2.82 4.78
N PRO A 225 18.90 -2.76 4.43
CA PRO A 225 19.29 -2.68 3.03
C PRO A 225 18.83 -3.89 2.24
N TYR A 226 18.57 -3.66 0.95
CA TYR A 226 18.31 -4.72 -0.01
C TYR A 226 19.56 -5.56 -0.22
N ARG A 227 19.37 -6.82 -0.56
CA ARG A 227 20.48 -7.74 -0.81
C ARG A 227 21.11 -7.37 -2.15
N THR A 228 22.35 -6.93 -2.12
CA THR A 228 23.22 -6.78 -3.31
C THR A 228 23.54 -8.12 -3.97
N ASP A 229 23.32 -9.22 -3.26
CA ASP A 229 23.81 -10.53 -3.60
C ASP A 229 22.67 -11.36 -4.18
N ALA A 230 22.20 -11.00 -5.37
CA ALA A 230 21.56 -11.95 -6.26
C ALA A 230 22.65 -12.90 -6.79
N LYS A 231 23.31 -13.68 -5.92
CA LYS A 231 24.07 -14.84 -6.42
C LYS A 231 23.05 -15.68 -7.17
N ALA A 232 23.23 -15.74 -8.48
CA ALA A 232 22.61 -16.76 -9.32
C ALA A 232 23.05 -18.11 -8.73
N ILE A 233 22.25 -18.65 -7.82
CA ILE A 233 22.33 -20.05 -7.44
C ILE A 233 21.98 -20.80 -8.74
N PRO A 234 22.78 -21.80 -9.15
CA PRO A 234 22.65 -22.43 -10.47
C PRO A 234 21.20 -22.84 -10.71
N ALA A 235 20.71 -22.65 -11.94
CA ALA A 235 19.36 -23.04 -12.33
C ALA A 235 19.11 -24.50 -11.98
N VAL A 236 18.44 -24.75 -10.85
CA VAL A 236 17.95 -26.08 -10.52
C VAL A 236 16.67 -26.27 -11.29
N GLN A 237 16.65 -27.35 -12.05
CA GLN A 237 15.57 -27.77 -12.94
C GLN A 237 14.23 -27.70 -12.19
N GLN A 238 13.32 -26.88 -12.73
CA GLN A 238 12.03 -26.54 -12.16
C GLN A 238 11.25 -27.79 -11.76
N ASP A 239 10.86 -27.86 -10.49
CA ASP A 239 9.70 -28.62 -10.08
C ASP A 239 8.88 -27.74 -9.10
N LEU A 240 7.88 -27.06 -9.66
CA LEU A 240 6.96 -26.20 -8.89
C LEU A 240 5.88 -26.99 -8.15
N SER A 241 5.90 -28.33 -8.18
CA SER A 241 5.04 -29.18 -7.36
C SER A 241 5.10 -28.83 -5.87
N PHE A 242 6.25 -28.33 -5.39
CA PHE A 242 6.43 -27.82 -4.04
C PHE A 242 5.55 -26.59 -3.71
N TYR A 243 5.27 -25.72 -4.70
CA TYR A 243 4.44 -24.53 -4.49
C TYR A 243 2.96 -24.87 -4.37
N MET A 244 2.48 -25.90 -5.10
CA MET A 244 1.14 -26.44 -4.88
C MET A 244 1.01 -27.10 -3.50
N ALA A 245 2.09 -27.66 -2.96
CA ALA A 245 2.09 -28.30 -1.65
C ALA A 245 2.11 -27.31 -0.45
N ILE A 246 2.64 -26.10 -0.62
CA ILE A 246 2.68 -25.09 0.46
C ILE A 246 1.46 -24.15 0.42
N ALA A 247 0.86 -23.96 -0.76
CA ALA A 247 -0.30 -23.09 -0.92
C ALA A 247 -1.59 -23.63 -0.25
N GLY A 248 -1.64 -24.93 0.05
CA GLY A 248 -2.83 -25.60 0.59
C GLY A 248 -3.83 -25.95 -0.49
#